data_AF-E3L5W0-F1
#
_entry.id   AF-E3L5W0-F1
#
_cell.length_a   1.000
_cell.length_b   1.000
_cell.length_c   1.000
_cell.angle_alpha   90.00
_cell.angle_beta   90.00
_cell.angle_gamma   90.00
#
_symmetry.space_group_name_H-M   'P 1'
#
loop_
_entity.id
_entity.type
_entity.pdbx_description
1 polymer ?
#
loop_
_entity_poly.entity_id
_entity_poly.type
_entity_poly.pdbx_seq_one_letter_code
_entity_poly.pdbx_strand_id
1 'polypeptide(L)'
;MSLADFNWLADELCGELQQDLLGQGVPLSVEAQVAVGLYRLGHGTSYVTIGHVFKVGKETADKASGRYPPLDRTNQWDVIKESFECCCGIPKVVRAIYGTHVPIVIPPNNEWKGYINRKSWASISIQ
;
A
#
# COMPACT_ATOMS: atom_id res chain seq x y z
N MET A 1 -6.28 13.20 2.14
CA MET A 1 -5.04 13.84 2.61
C MET A 1 -5.10 15.29 2.19
N SER A 2 -4.85 16.22 3.10
CA SER A 2 -4.80 17.65 2.75
C SER A 2 -3.50 18.00 2.03
N LEU A 3 -3.43 19.16 1.38
CA LEU A 3 -2.19 19.64 0.77
C LEU A 3 -1.11 19.90 1.83
N ALA A 4 -1.49 20.33 3.03
CA ALA A 4 -0.56 20.55 4.14
C ALA A 4 0.07 19.24 4.62
N ASP A 5 -0.73 18.18 4.78
CA ASP A 5 -0.22 16.85 5.15
C ASP A 5 0.72 16.29 4.07
N PHE A 6 0.39 16.54 2.80
CA PHE A 6 1.23 16.11 1.69
C PHE A 6 2.59 16.82 1.68
N ASN A 7 2.59 18.15 1.84
CA ASN A 7 3.83 18.93 1.87
C ASN A 7 4.69 18.54 3.07
N TRP A 8 4.07 18.38 4.25
CA TRP A 8 4.77 17.88 5.43
C TRP A 8 5.44 16.52 5.18
N LEU A 9 4.72 15.59 4.54
CA LEU A 9 5.29 14.29 4.18
C LEU A 9 6.43 14.40 3.17
N ALA A 10 6.32 15.31 2.19
CA ALA A 10 7.39 15.55 1.22
C ALA A 10 8.64 16.14 1.88
N ASP A 11 8.48 17.06 2.82
CA ASP A 11 9.59 17.61 3.60
C ASP A 11 10.26 16.53 4.45
N GLU A 12 9.48 15.69 5.13
CA GLU A 12 9.98 14.58 5.96
C GLU A 12 10.78 13.56 5.13
N LEU A 13 10.29 13.21 3.94
CA LEU A 13 10.92 12.23 3.05
C LEU A 13 12.01 12.81 2.15
N CYS A 14 12.26 14.12 2.22
CA CYS A 14 13.21 14.81 1.36
C CYS A 14 14.62 14.21 1.47
N GLY A 15 15.08 13.91 2.69
CA GLY A 15 16.40 13.32 2.93
C GLY A 15 16.61 11.94 2.30
N GLU A 16 15.53 11.18 2.07
CA GLU A 16 15.59 9.83 1.47
C GLU A 16 15.32 9.85 -0.03
N LEU A 17 14.46 10.75 -0.51
CA LEU A 17 13.97 10.78 -1.88
C LEU A 17 14.74 11.75 -2.79
N GLN A 18 15.51 12.67 -2.22
CA GLN A 18 16.25 13.66 -3.00
C GLN A 18 17.29 12.97 -3.91
N GLN A 19 17.21 13.28 -5.20
CA GLN A 19 18.09 12.69 -6.20
C GLN A 19 19.21 13.65 -6.58
N ASP A 20 20.40 13.10 -6.79
CA ASP A 20 21.52 13.83 -7.37
C ASP A 20 21.34 14.01 -8.89
N LEU A 21 21.83 15.14 -9.39
CA LEU A 21 21.73 15.56 -10.79
C LEU A 21 22.81 14.95 -11.69
N LEU A 22 23.70 14.11 -11.15
CA LEU A 22 24.96 13.69 -11.79
C LEU A 22 24.83 12.67 -12.95
N GLY A 23 23.86 12.82 -13.87
CA GLY A 23 24.08 12.39 -15.26
C GLY A 23 22.98 11.62 -16.01
N GLN A 24 21.74 11.51 -15.50
CA GLN A 24 20.65 10.84 -16.23
C GLN A 24 19.35 11.67 -16.21
N GLY A 25 19.28 12.68 -17.09
CA GLY A 25 18.07 13.50 -17.27
C GLY A 25 17.69 14.31 -16.03
N VAL A 26 16.53 14.98 -16.10
CA VAL A 26 15.96 15.68 -14.94
C VAL A 26 15.35 14.63 -14.00
N PRO A 27 15.86 14.47 -12.76
CA PRO A 27 15.27 13.55 -11.80
C PRO A 27 13.88 14.01 -11.37
N LEU A 28 13.07 13.08 -10.87
CA LEU A 28 11.77 13.43 -10.31
C LEU A 28 11.96 14.28 -9.05
N SER A 29 11.12 15.30 -8.89
CA SER A 29 11.06 16.04 -7.63
C SER A 29 10.64 15.12 -6.48
N VAL A 30 10.95 15.53 -5.25
CA VAL A 30 10.57 14.79 -4.05
C VAL A 30 9.06 14.63 -4.00
N GLU A 31 8.29 15.69 -4.26
CA GLU A 31 6.83 15.68 -4.28
C GLU A 31 6.29 14.71 -5.32
N ALA A 32 6.89 14.67 -6.52
CA ALA A 32 6.48 13.74 -7.56
C ALA A 32 6.75 12.28 -7.18
N GLN A 33 7.90 12.01 -6.55
CA GLN A 33 8.19 10.68 -5.99
C GLN A 33 7.20 10.33 -4.87
N VAL A 34 6.89 11.27 -3.98
CA VAL A 34 5.91 11.10 -2.91
C VAL A 34 4.53 10.77 -3.48
N ALA A 35 4.06 11.53 -4.46
CA ALA A 35 2.77 11.27 -5.09
C ALA A 35 2.71 9.87 -5.75
N VAL A 36 3.77 9.45 -6.45
CA VAL A 36 3.87 8.13 -7.09
C VAL A 36 3.79 7.01 -6.05
N GLY A 37 4.56 7.08 -4.96
CA GLY A 37 4.55 6.02 -3.95
C GLY A 37 3.25 5.97 -3.14
N LEU A 38 2.64 7.12 -2.79
CA LEU A 38 1.31 7.14 -2.18
C LEU A 38 0.25 6.54 -3.10
N TYR A 39 0.32 6.83 -4.39
CA TYR A 39 -0.59 6.24 -5.37
C TYR A 39 -0.41 4.72 -5.47
N ARG A 40 0.84 4.24 -5.46
CA ARG A 40 1.16 2.80 -5.44
C ARG A 40 0.62 2.12 -4.19
N LEU A 41 0.82 2.71 -3.02
CA LEU A 41 0.37 2.18 -1.73
C LEU A 41 -1.15 2.19 -1.59
N GLY A 42 -1.81 3.26 -2.05
CA GLY A 42 -3.26 3.40 -1.92
C GLY A 42 -4.06 2.62 -2.96
N HIS A 43 -3.59 2.56 -4.21
CA HIS A 43 -4.36 1.96 -5.30
C HIS A 43 -3.87 0.55 -5.70
N GLY A 44 -2.61 0.20 -5.43
CA GLY A 44 -2.06 -1.13 -5.74
C GLY A 44 -1.91 -1.45 -7.24
N THR A 45 -2.08 -0.47 -8.14
CA THR A 45 -2.04 -0.65 -9.61
C THR A 45 -0.64 -0.92 -10.15
N SER A 46 -0.56 -1.56 -11.33
CA SER A 46 0.71 -1.82 -12.03
C SER A 46 1.53 -0.54 -12.29
N TYR A 47 2.85 -0.67 -12.37
CA TYR A 47 3.75 0.44 -12.70
C TYR A 47 3.51 1.05 -14.08
N VAL A 48 2.93 0.29 -15.02
CA VAL A 48 2.52 0.81 -16.33
C VAL A 48 1.38 1.82 -16.18
N THR A 49 0.36 1.46 -15.38
CA THR A 49 -0.76 2.35 -15.08
C THR A 49 -0.29 3.63 -14.37
N ILE A 50 0.61 3.49 -13.40
CA ILE A 50 1.20 4.62 -12.68
C ILE A 50 1.99 5.51 -13.64
N GLY A 51 2.78 4.93 -14.54
CA GLY A 51 3.52 5.67 -15.57
C GLY A 51 2.60 6.52 -16.45
N HIS A 52 1.45 5.99 -16.87
CA HIS A 52 0.47 6.77 -17.64
C HIS A 52 -0.15 7.91 -16.84
N VAL A 53 -0.54 7.67 -15.58
CA VAL A 53 -1.17 8.69 -14.71
C VAL A 53 -0.22 9.86 -14.45
N PHE A 54 1.05 9.55 -14.15
CA PHE A 54 2.06 10.56 -13.81
C PHE A 54 2.90 11.03 -15.00
N LYS A 55 2.62 10.52 -16.22
CA LYS A 55 3.39 10.79 -17.45
C LYS A 55 4.89 10.52 -17.30
N VAL A 56 5.23 9.41 -16.66
CA VAL A 56 6.61 8.93 -16.47
C VAL A 56 6.80 7.54 -17.08
N GLY A 57 8.05 7.17 -17.35
CA GLY A 57 8.36 5.81 -17.78
C GLY A 57 8.01 4.78 -16.69
N LYS A 58 7.59 3.57 -17.09
CA LYS A 58 7.30 2.46 -16.16
C LYS A 58 8.44 2.23 -15.17
N GLU A 59 9.69 2.20 -15.66
CA GLU A 59 10.89 2.00 -14.82
C GLU A 59 11.12 3.16 -13.84
N THR A 60 10.74 4.37 -14.23
CA THR A 60 10.76 5.54 -13.34
C THR A 60 9.70 5.41 -12.25
N ALA A 61 8.49 4.95 -12.58
CA ALA A 61 7.44 4.69 -11.61
C ALA A 61 7.81 3.58 -10.62
N ASP A 62 8.45 2.50 -11.10
CA ASP A 62 8.94 1.41 -10.25
C ASP A 62 10.03 1.91 -9.29
N LYS A 63 11.07 2.57 -9.80
CA LYS A 63 12.14 3.14 -8.97
C LYS A 63 11.63 4.14 -7.95
N ALA A 64 10.74 5.05 -8.34
CA ALA A 64 10.16 6.03 -7.42
C ALA A 64 9.32 5.37 -6.32
N SER A 65 8.56 4.32 -6.66
CA SER A 65 7.79 3.56 -5.68
C SER A 65 8.68 2.75 -4.74
N GLY A 66 9.78 2.19 -5.24
CA GLY A 66 10.72 1.36 -4.47
C GLY A 66 11.60 2.15 -3.50
N ARG A 67 11.71 3.47 -3.66
CA ARG A 67 12.45 4.35 -2.74
C ARG A 67 11.66 4.77 -1.51
N TYR A 68 10.37 4.47 -1.48
CA TYR A 68 9.59 4.73 -0.27
C TYR A 68 10.18 3.95 0.90
N PRO A 69 10.27 4.58 2.09
CA PRO A 69 10.76 3.89 3.27
C PRO A 69 9.96 2.60 3.47
N PRO A 70 10.63 1.48 3.81
CA PRO A 70 9.94 0.27 4.19
C PRO A 70 8.93 0.59 5.30
N LEU A 71 7.65 0.32 5.06
CA LEU A 71 6.62 0.47 6.08
C LEU A 71 6.77 -0.55 7.22
N ASP A 72 7.67 -1.51 7.05
CA ASP A 72 7.94 -2.54 8.05
C ASP A 72 8.87 -2.02 9.14
N ARG A 73 8.28 -1.67 10.29
CA ARG A 73 9.01 -1.27 11.50
C ARG A 73 9.32 -2.50 12.33
N THR A 74 10.28 -3.30 11.87
CA THR A 74 10.74 -4.53 12.54
C THR A 74 11.18 -4.28 13.99
N ASN A 75 11.76 -3.11 14.26
CA ASN A 75 12.14 -2.67 15.59
C ASN A 75 10.95 -2.47 16.56
N GLN A 76 9.73 -2.36 16.06
CA GLN A 76 8.51 -2.22 16.86
C GLN A 76 7.74 -3.54 17.02
N TRP A 77 8.20 -4.63 16.39
CA TRP A 77 7.47 -5.89 16.38
C TRP A 77 7.25 -6.45 17.79
N ASP A 78 8.21 -6.33 18.70
CA ASP A 78 8.05 -6.80 20.08
C ASP A 78 6.92 -6.08 20.81
N VAL A 79 6.86 -4.75 20.68
CA VAL A 79 5.80 -3.91 21.25
C VAL A 79 4.44 -4.24 20.63
N ILE A 80 4.39 -4.42 19.31
CA ILE A 80 3.14 -4.74 18.59
C ILE A 80 2.64 -6.14 19.00
N LYS A 81 3.53 -7.13 19.10
CA LYS A 81 3.19 -8.50 19.54
C LYS A 81 2.59 -8.47 20.94
N GLU A 82 3.24 -7.78 21.87
CA GLU A 82 2.76 -7.68 23.25
C GLU A 82 1.39 -6.97 23.31
N SER A 83 1.22 -5.89 22.55
CA SER A 83 -0.06 -5.19 22.47
C SER A 83 -1.18 -6.06 21.88
N PHE A 84 -0.93 -6.78 20.78
CA PHE A 84 -1.93 -7.68 20.17
C PHE A 84 -2.25 -8.88 21.07
N GLU A 85 -1.25 -9.45 21.74
CA GLU A 85 -1.46 -10.54 22.69
C GLU A 85 -2.29 -10.07 23.89
N CYS A 86 -2.00 -8.88 24.43
CA CYS A 86 -2.80 -8.27 25.49
C CYS A 86 -4.24 -7.97 25.05
N CYS A 87 -4.45 -7.46 23.83
CA CYS A 87 -5.77 -7.05 23.35
C CYS A 87 -6.63 -8.21 22.83
N CYS A 88 -6.01 -9.24 22.24
CA CYS A 88 -6.72 -10.27 21.48
C CYS A 88 -6.43 -11.70 21.95
N GLY A 89 -5.44 -11.91 22.83
CA GLY A 89 -5.04 -13.23 23.32
C GLY A 89 -4.33 -14.10 22.27
N ILE A 90 -3.93 -13.52 21.14
CA ILE A 90 -3.25 -14.24 20.05
C ILE A 90 -1.77 -13.88 20.09
N PRO A 91 -0.88 -14.81 20.47
CA PRO A 91 0.54 -14.53 20.58
C PRO A 91 1.19 -14.39 19.20
N LYS A 92 2.29 -13.63 19.14
CA LYS A 92 3.15 -13.48 17.95
C LYS A 92 2.50 -12.79 16.73
N VAL A 93 1.43 -12.04 16.94
CA VAL A 93 0.81 -11.23 15.87
C VAL A 93 1.56 -9.90 15.74
N VAL A 94 2.25 -9.70 14.61
CA VAL A 94 2.95 -8.43 14.28
C VAL A 94 2.16 -7.55 13.31
N ARG A 95 1.15 -8.13 12.62
CA ARG A 95 0.30 -7.41 11.69
C ARG A 95 -1.01 -8.18 11.48
N ALA A 96 -2.08 -7.43 11.24
CA ALA A 96 -3.34 -7.98 10.75
C ALA A 96 -3.61 -7.40 9.35
N ILE A 97 -3.88 -8.27 8.38
CA ILE A 97 -4.38 -7.86 7.07
C ILE A 97 -5.88 -8.09 7.10
N TYR A 98 -6.66 -7.04 6.88
CA TYR A 98 -8.11 -7.19 6.73
C TYR A 98 -8.39 -7.84 5.38
N GLY A 99 -8.99 -9.03 5.39
CA GLY A 99 -9.46 -9.68 4.16
C GLY A 99 -10.54 -8.82 3.51
N THR A 100 -10.32 -8.41 2.26
CA THR A 100 -11.34 -7.69 1.50
C THR A 100 -12.26 -8.71 0.85
N HIS A 101 -13.55 -8.63 1.17
CA HIS A 101 -14.57 -9.45 0.54
C HIS A 101 -15.10 -8.74 -0.71
N VAL A 102 -15.01 -9.38 -1.87
CA VAL A 102 -15.62 -8.90 -3.12
C VAL A 102 -16.96 -9.59 -3.34
N PRO A 103 -18.06 -8.86 -3.58
CA PRO A 103 -19.36 -9.45 -3.83
C PRO A 103 -19.38 -10.24 -5.13
N ILE A 104 -20.03 -11.41 -5.07
CA ILE A 104 -20.29 -12.22 -6.24
C ILE A 104 -21.79 -12.47 -6.37
N VAL A 105 -22.24 -12.56 -7.62
CA VAL A 105 -23.58 -13.09 -7.92
C VAL A 105 -23.52 -14.59 -7.72
N ILE A 106 -24.43 -15.14 -6.91
CA ILE A 106 -24.56 -16.59 -6.75
C ILE A 106 -25.04 -17.15 -8.11
N PRO A 107 -24.31 -18.09 -8.73
CA PRO A 107 -24.75 -18.71 -9.97
C PRO A 107 -26.13 -19.37 -9.76
N PRO A 108 -27.05 -19.26 -10.72
CA PRO A 108 -28.31 -20.00 -10.67
C PRO A 108 -28.02 -21.50 -10.46
N ASN A 109 -28.71 -22.13 -9.51
CA ASN A 109 -28.56 -23.54 -9.10
C ASN A 109 -27.29 -23.90 -8.29
N ASN A 110 -26.58 -22.93 -7.71
CA ASN A 110 -25.46 -23.24 -6.82
C ASN A 110 -25.89 -23.20 -5.34
N GLU A 111 -26.02 -24.38 -4.71
CA GLU A 111 -26.33 -24.54 -3.27
C GLU A 111 -25.11 -24.35 -2.36
N TRP A 112 -23.93 -24.09 -2.93
CA TRP A 112 -22.69 -24.06 -2.17
C TRP A 112 -22.58 -22.82 -1.28
N LYS A 113 -22.82 -23.02 0.02
CA LYS A 113 -22.65 -22.01 1.08
C LYS A 113 -21.21 -21.54 1.31
N GLY A 114 -20.22 -22.07 0.57
CA GLY A 114 -18.80 -21.76 0.74
C GLY A 114 -18.44 -20.31 0.41
N TYR A 115 -19.28 -19.64 -0.37
CA TYR A 115 -19.13 -18.23 -0.70
C TYR A 115 -19.86 -17.30 0.27
N ILE A 116 -20.61 -17.83 1.23
CA ILE A 116 -21.33 -17.01 2.22
C ILE A 116 -20.38 -16.64 3.36
N ASN A 117 -20.09 -15.36 3.51
CA ASN A 117 -19.23 -14.89 4.60
C ASN A 117 -20.00 -14.78 5.93
N ARG A 118 -19.28 -14.40 7.00
CA ARG A 118 -19.86 -14.20 8.36
C ARG A 118 -21.01 -13.19 8.40
N LYS A 119 -21.11 -12.28 7.43
CA LYS A 119 -22.19 -11.27 7.31
C LYS A 119 -23.35 -11.77 6.44
N SER A 120 -23.40 -13.06 6.10
CA SER A 120 -24.50 -13.71 5.35
C SER A 120 -24.70 -13.21 3.92
N TRP A 121 -23.65 -12.73 3.24
CA TRP A 121 -23.68 -12.41 1.81
C TRP A 121 -22.59 -13.14 1.02
N ALA A 122 -22.86 -13.36 -0.27
CA ALA A 122 -21.98 -14.07 -1.18
C ALA A 122 -20.78 -13.22 -1.58
N SER A 123 -19.58 -13.72 -1.29
CA SER A 123 -18.34 -13.01 -1.53
C SER A 123 -17.15 -13.96 -1.67
N ILE A 124 -16.10 -13.48 -2.32
CA ILE A 124 -14.79 -14.14 -2.32
C ILE A 124 -13.84 -13.31 -1.45
N SER A 125 -13.07 -13.99 -0.58
CA SER A 125 -12.00 -13.36 0.18
C SER A 125 -10.79 -13.16 -0.74
N ILE A 126 -10.33 -11.93 -0.86
CA ILE A 126 -9.05 -11.61 -1.49
C ILE A 126 -8.05 -11.36 -0.35
N GLN A 127 -7.00 -12.16 -0.31
CA GLN A 127 -5.84 -12.02 0.57
C GLN A 127 -4.62 -11.59 -0.25
#